data_AF-A0A932PFH2-F1
#
_entry.id   AF-A0A932PFH2-F1
#
_cell.length_a   1.000
_cell.length_b   1.000
_cell.length_c   1.000
_cell.angle_alpha   90.00
_cell.angle_beta   90.00
_cell.angle_gamma   90.00
#
_symmetry.space_group_name_H-M   'P 1'
#
loop_
_entity.id
_entity.type
_entity.pdbx_description
1 polymer ?
#
loop_
_entity_poly.entity_id
_entity_poly.type
_entity_poly.pdbx_seq_one_letter_code
_entity_poly.pdbx_strand_id
1 'polypeptide(L)'
;MSDWIEIIPCIQGRITADGKLSEPDIYWILDRWFERHPEMLPRRKDMRISRARTRVGAFPTELVRVTIIAADDIREYNPAQDRDLYDRFLADE
;
A
#
# COMPACT_ATOMS: atom_id res chain seq x y z
N MET A 1 11.55 -5.67 -19.59
CA MET A 1 10.85 -4.84 -18.59
C MET A 1 10.41 -5.79 -17.50
N SER A 2 10.82 -5.59 -16.26
CA SER A 2 10.30 -6.41 -15.16
C SER A 2 8.84 -5.99 -14.92
N ASP A 3 7.94 -6.96 -14.95
CA ASP A 3 6.54 -6.75 -14.63
C ASP A 3 6.40 -6.60 -13.10
N TRP A 4 5.50 -5.76 -12.63
CA TRP A 4 5.33 -5.45 -11.20
C TRP A 4 3.89 -5.70 -10.80
N ILE A 5 3.70 -6.48 -9.73
CA ILE A 5 2.39 -6.71 -9.12
C ILE A 5 2.19 -5.71 -7.99
N GLU A 6 1.00 -5.13 -7.92
CA GLU A 6 0.61 -4.23 -6.84
C GLU A 6 0.09 -5.06 -5.65
N ILE A 7 0.76 -4.96 -4.51
CA ILE A 7 0.35 -5.65 -3.28
C ILE A 7 -0.42 -4.73 -2.34
N ILE A 8 -0.05 -3.44 -2.33
CA ILE A 8 -0.77 -2.37 -1.63
C ILE A 8 -1.02 -1.27 -2.67
N PRO A 9 -2.29 -0.95 -2.99
CA PRO A 9 -2.61 0.07 -3.98
C PRO A 9 -2.22 1.46 -3.51
N CYS A 10 -2.35 2.43 -4.40
CA CYS A 10 -2.18 3.83 -4.07
C CYS A 10 -3.14 4.25 -2.94
N ILE A 11 -2.56 4.53 -1.77
CA ILE A 11 -3.28 5.02 -0.60
C ILE A 11 -2.72 6.36 -0.16
N GLN A 12 -3.61 7.21 0.34
CA GLN A 12 -3.27 8.57 0.76
C GLN A 12 -3.79 8.86 2.16
N GLY A 13 -3.18 9.85 2.82
CA GLY A 13 -3.72 10.37 4.06
C GLY A 13 -5.15 10.89 3.89
N ARG A 14 -5.93 10.87 4.97
CA ARG A 14 -7.30 11.39 4.99
C ARG A 14 -7.50 12.38 6.13
N ILE A 15 -8.48 13.27 5.98
CA ILE A 15 -8.89 14.17 7.05
C ILE A 15 -9.93 13.46 7.91
N THR A 16 -9.69 13.35 9.22
CA THR A 16 -10.63 12.78 10.17
C THR A 16 -11.78 13.75 10.46
N ALA A 17 -12.85 13.27 11.10
CA ALA A 17 -13.99 14.11 11.49
C ALA A 17 -13.58 15.32 12.35
N ASP A 18 -12.54 15.19 13.18
CA ASP A 18 -11.94 16.27 13.99
C ASP A 18 -11.03 17.23 13.19
N GLY A 19 -10.98 17.11 11.87
CA GLY A 19 -10.19 17.98 10.99
C GLY A 19 -8.68 17.72 11.03
N LYS A 20 -8.24 16.56 11.55
CA LYS A 20 -6.82 16.20 11.63
C LYS A 20 -6.43 15.30 10.45
N LEU A 21 -5.21 15.47 9.96
CA LEU A 21 -4.63 14.56 8.98
C LEU A 21 -4.28 13.22 9.66
N SER A 22 -4.79 12.13 9.10
CA SER A 22 -4.38 10.76 9.41
C SER A 22 -3.58 10.22 8.23
N GLU A 23 -2.31 9.87 8.45
CA GLU A 23 -1.45 9.32 7.40
C GLU A 23 -1.47 7.78 7.37
N PRO A 24 -1.29 7.15 6.20
CA PRO A 24 -1.15 5.70 6.11
C PRO A 24 0.21 5.26 6.67
N ASP A 25 0.20 4.32 7.60
CA ASP A 25 1.43 3.66 8.06
C ASP A 25 1.75 2.49 7.12
N ILE A 26 2.51 2.76 6.06
CA ILE A 26 2.85 1.77 5.04
C ILE A 26 3.64 0.58 5.60
N TYR A 27 4.42 0.78 6.66
CA TYR A 27 5.20 -0.30 7.27
C TYR A 27 4.30 -1.20 8.10
N TRP A 28 3.35 -0.63 8.85
CA TRP A 28 2.35 -1.40 9.57
C TRP A 28 1.45 -2.20 8.60
N ILE A 29 0.99 -1.58 7.51
CA ILE A 29 0.17 -2.26 6.50
C ILE A 29 0.96 -3.42 5.87
N LEU A 30 2.23 -3.19 5.52
CA LEU A 30 3.08 -4.22 4.92
C LEU A 30 3.38 -5.36 5.91
N ASP A 31 3.57 -5.05 7.19
CA ASP A 31 3.77 -6.07 8.24
C ASP A 31 2.53 -6.95 8.40
N ARG A 32 1.33 -6.36 8.46
CA ARG A 32 0.05 -7.09 8.45
C ARG A 32 -0.14 -7.94 7.20
N TRP A 33 0.31 -7.46 6.05
CA TRP A 33 0.29 -8.23 4.83
C TRP A 33 1.21 -9.45 4.91
N PHE A 34 2.42 -9.32 5.46
CA PHE A 34 3.32 -10.46 5.68
C PHE A 34 2.81 -11.47 6.70
N GLU A 35 2.05 -11.03 7.71
CA GLU A 35 1.39 -11.95 8.65
C GLU A 35 0.38 -12.86 7.92
N ARG A 36 -0.25 -12.38 6.84
CA ARG A 36 -1.20 -13.15 6.01
C ARG A 36 -0.52 -13.97 4.92
N HIS A 37 0.59 -13.46 4.38
CA HIS A 37 1.37 -14.07 3.29
C HIS A 37 2.81 -14.36 3.74
N PRO A 38 3.02 -15.21 4.78
CA PRO A 38 4.37 -15.49 5.30
C PRO A 38 5.30 -16.11 4.26
N GLU A 39 4.77 -16.80 3.25
CA GLU A 39 5.51 -17.34 2.10
C GLU A 39 6.22 -16.26 1.29
N MET A 40 5.79 -15.00 1.40
CA MET A 40 6.36 -13.85 0.68
C MET A 40 7.51 -13.17 1.43
N LEU A 41 7.77 -13.54 2.70
CA LEU A 41 8.87 -12.98 3.48
C LEU A 41 10.25 -13.05 2.78
N PRO A 42 10.65 -14.16 2.13
CA PRO A 42 11.92 -14.23 1.40
C PRO A 42 12.01 -13.23 0.23
N ARG A 43 10.86 -12.76 -0.27
CA ARG A 43 10.74 -11.83 -1.40
C ARG A 43 10.63 -10.37 -0.97
N ARG A 44 10.77 -10.05 0.32
CA ARG A 44 10.78 -8.66 0.82
C ARG A 44 11.78 -7.76 0.08
N LYS A 45 12.91 -8.31 -0.36
CA LYS A 45 13.94 -7.60 -1.15
C LYS A 45 13.51 -7.25 -2.58
N ASP A 46 12.52 -7.96 -3.12
CA ASP A 46 11.95 -7.74 -4.45
C ASP A 46 10.81 -6.71 -4.41
N MET A 47 10.44 -6.23 -3.22
CA MET A 47 9.41 -5.22 -3.02
C MET A 47 9.97 -3.81 -3.14
N ARG A 48 9.13 -2.92 -3.66
CA ARG A 48 9.40 -1.50 -3.81
C ARG A 48 8.26 -0.68 -3.20
N ILE A 49 8.60 0.10 -2.20
CA ILE A 49 7.72 1.15 -1.67
C ILE A 49 7.92 2.40 -2.52
N SER A 50 6.85 2.87 -3.15
CA SER A 50 6.85 4.14 -3.88
C SER A 50 6.09 5.19 -3.09
N ARG A 51 6.67 6.40 -2.98
CA ARG A 51 6.05 7.54 -2.30
C ARG A 51 6.06 8.76 -3.20
N ALA A 52 4.96 9.51 -3.19
CA ALA A 52 4.84 10.79 -3.86
C ALA A 52 4.19 11.79 -2.91
N ARG A 53 4.68 13.03 -2.90
CA ARG A 53 4.07 14.09 -2.10
C ARG A 53 2.76 14.53 -2.74
N THR A 54 1.69 14.57 -1.96
CA THR A 54 0.36 15.01 -2.38
C THR A 54 -0.27 15.94 -1.34
N ARG A 55 -1.54 16.32 -1.52
CA ARG A 55 -2.32 17.12 -0.58
C ARG A 55 -3.75 16.62 -0.53
N VAL A 56 -4.35 16.68 0.66
CA VAL A 56 -5.80 16.55 0.86
C VAL A 56 -6.31 17.85 1.47
N GLY A 57 -7.04 18.63 0.67
CA GLY A 57 -7.38 20.02 0.99
C GLY A 57 -6.12 20.87 1.15
N ALA A 58 -6.00 21.57 2.27
CA ALA A 58 -4.81 22.38 2.58
C ALA A 58 -3.63 21.57 3.16
N PHE A 59 -3.87 20.32 3.57
CA PHE A 59 -2.90 19.53 4.32
C PHE A 59 -1.97 18.75 3.37
N PRO A 60 -0.63 18.90 3.50
CA PRO A 60 0.31 18.04 2.80
C PRO A 60 0.24 16.62 3.34
N THR A 61 0.28 15.62 2.46
CA THR A 61 0.38 14.20 2.82
C THR A 61 1.17 13.44 1.76
N GLU A 62 1.27 12.13 1.90
CA GLU A 62 1.92 11.24 0.95
C GLU A 62 0.89 10.33 0.27
N LEU A 63 1.08 10.10 -1.03
CA LEU A 63 0.51 8.98 -1.76
C LEU A 63 1.56 7.86 -1.74
N VAL A 64 1.21 6.72 -1.18
CA VAL A 64 2.10 5.57 -1.03
C VAL A 64 1.50 4.33 -1.68
N ARG A 65 2.36 3.47 -2.23
CA ARG A 65 1.98 2.15 -2.75
C ARG A 65 3.13 1.17 -2.56
N VAL A 66 2.83 -0.12 -2.60
CA VAL A 66 3.84 -1.18 -2.59
C VAL A 66 3.64 -2.12 -3.77
N THR A 67 4.71 -2.30 -4.53
CA THR A 67 4.77 -3.23 -5.66
C THR A 67 5.84 -4.27 -5.44
N ILE A 68 5.68 -5.46 -6.01
CA ILE A 68 6.66 -6.55 -5.98
C ILE A 68 6.96 -7.01 -7.41
N ILE A 69 8.20 -7.45 -7.67
CA ILE A 69 8.56 -8.02 -8.98
C ILE A 69 7.68 -9.25 -9.24
N ALA A 70 6.98 -9.27 -10.38
CA ALA A 70 6.14 -10.41 -10.75
C ALA A 70 6.98 -11.69 -10.92
N ALA A 71 6.51 -12.77 -10.32
CA ALA A 71 6.97 -14.15 -10.56
C ALA A 71 5.80 -15.11 -10.30
N ASP A 72 5.96 -16.39 -10.64
CA ASP A 72 4.86 -17.38 -10.61
C ASP A 72 4.13 -17.46 -9.25
N ASP A 73 4.82 -17.26 -8.14
CA ASP A 73 4.27 -17.31 -6.79
C ASP A 73 3.39 -16.10 -6.39
N ILE A 74 3.40 -15.02 -7.17
CA ILE A 74 2.64 -13.79 -6.89
C ILE A 74 1.87 -13.26 -8.13
N ARG A 75 2.02 -13.90 -9.29
CA ARG A 75 1.50 -13.39 -10.57
C ARG A 75 -0.02 -13.22 -10.58
N GLU A 76 -0.73 -14.08 -9.86
CA GLU A 76 -2.19 -14.08 -9.78
C GLU A 76 -2.71 -13.33 -8.54
N TYR A 77 -1.81 -12.69 -7.77
CA TYR A 77 -2.21 -11.96 -6.58
C TYR A 77 -3.09 -10.75 -6.94
N ASN A 78 -4.24 -10.65 -6.27
CA ASN A 78 -5.14 -9.52 -6.36
C ASN A 78 -5.10 -8.72 -5.05
N PRO A 79 -4.72 -7.42 -5.04
CA PRO A 79 -4.70 -6.62 -3.82
C PRO A 79 -6.05 -6.53 -3.12
N ALA A 80 -7.17 -6.63 -3.86
CA ALA A 80 -8.51 -6.54 -3.29
C ALA A 80 -8.82 -7.58 -2.21
N GLN A 81 -8.09 -8.70 -2.16
CA GLN A 81 -8.24 -9.72 -1.11
C GLN A 81 -7.81 -9.22 0.29
N ASP A 82 -6.89 -8.25 0.34
CA ASP A 82 -6.35 -7.64 1.56
C ASP A 82 -6.78 -6.17 1.72
N ARG A 83 -7.88 -5.81 1.05
CA ARG A 83 -8.39 -4.44 1.03
C ARG A 83 -8.64 -3.87 2.42
N ASP A 84 -9.06 -4.71 3.36
CA ASP A 84 -9.36 -4.30 4.73
C ASP A 84 -8.15 -3.73 5.48
N LEU A 85 -6.91 -4.06 5.07
CA LEU A 85 -5.69 -3.50 5.65
C LEU A 85 -5.54 -1.99 5.38
N TYR A 86 -6.15 -1.49 4.31
CA TYR A 86 -5.92 -0.13 3.82
C TYR A 86 -7.18 0.57 3.30
N ASP A 87 -8.38 -0.01 3.48
CA ASP A 87 -9.66 0.53 3.00
C ASP A 87 -9.92 1.97 3.50
N ARG A 88 -9.49 2.25 4.75
CA ARG A 88 -9.55 3.60 5.35
C ARG A 88 -8.70 4.65 4.61
N PHE A 89 -7.77 4.25 3.74
CA PHE A 89 -6.82 5.14 3.07
C PHE A 89 -6.87 5.07 1.54
N LEU A 90 -7.74 4.24 0.95
CA LEU A 90 -7.94 4.23 -0.50
C LEU A 90 -8.19 5.65 -1.01
N ALA A 91 -7.47 6.09 -2.03
CA ALA A 91 -7.82 7.33 -2.69
C ALA A 91 -9.21 7.16 -3.35
N ASP A 92 -10.08 8.16 -3.23
CA ASP A 92 -11.22 8.27 -4.15
C ASP A 92 -10.65 8.41 -5.57
N GLU A 93 -11.20 7.67 -6.54
CA GLU A 93 -10.84 7.71 -7.96
C GLU A 93 -11.05 9.11 -8.58
#